data_AF-A0A7R9WI68-F1
#
_entry.id   AF-A0A7R9WI68-F1
#
_cell.length_a   1.000
_cell.length_b   1.000
_cell.length_c   1.000
_cell.angle_alpha   90.00
_cell.angle_beta   90.00
_cell.angle_gamma   90.00
#
_symmetry.space_group_name_H-M   'P 1'
#
loop_
_entity.id
_entity.type
_entity.pdbx_description
1 polymer ?
#
loop_
_entity_poly.entity_id
_entity_poly.type
_entity_poly.pdbx_seq_one_letter_code
_entity_poly.pdbx_strand_id
1 'polypeptide(L)'
;DPTNRRHVEIKEGIELGNSLPDITSNEEAAESMRRAGFLDVTCEDLALDTQVPWYEPFQPKYTLKGFKTTPIGIKLTNLAVRTMEAIRLAPPGTAEMHSNLVVGGVTLYHSGMEGIFTPMLLLCGRKPL
;
A
#
# COMPACT_ATOMS: atom_id res chain seq x y z
N ASP A 1 -0.53 -14.78 -3.27
CA ASP A 1 -0.36 -16.23 -3.08
C ASP A 1 -0.22 -16.50 -1.58
N PRO A 2 -1.23 -17.11 -0.94
CA PRO A 2 -1.22 -17.39 0.49
C PRO A 2 -0.20 -18.46 0.92
N THR A 3 0.33 -19.25 -0.02
CA THR A 3 1.34 -20.28 0.28
C THR A 3 2.77 -19.74 0.23
N ASN A 4 2.96 -18.57 -0.37
CA ASN A 4 4.25 -17.90 -0.44
C ASN A 4 4.43 -16.95 0.75
N ARG A 5 5.31 -17.33 1.68
CA ARG A 5 5.59 -16.56 2.90
C ARG A 5 5.95 -15.10 2.62
N ARG A 6 6.72 -14.82 1.56
CA ARG A 6 7.09 -13.44 1.19
C ARG A 6 5.88 -12.62 0.76
N HIS A 7 4.94 -13.24 0.04
CA HIS A 7 3.72 -12.54 -0.38
C HIS A 7 2.82 -12.23 0.81
N VAL A 8 2.75 -13.15 1.78
CA VAL A 8 2.01 -12.94 3.03
C VAL A 8 2.64 -11.82 3.85
N GLU A 9 3.96 -11.84 4.07
CA GLU A 9 4.67 -10.79 4.82
C GLU A 9 4.48 -9.39 4.20
N ILE A 10 4.53 -9.31 2.86
CA ILE A 10 4.30 -8.05 2.14
C ILE A 10 2.85 -7.58 2.29
N LYS A 11 1.87 -8.48 2.17
CA LYS A 11 0.43 -8.19 2.35
C LYS A 11 0.16 -7.67 3.76
N GLU A 12 0.61 -8.39 4.79
CA GLU A 12 0.46 -7.99 6.20
C GLU A 12 1.11 -6.62 6.46
N GLY A 13 2.26 -6.35 5.84
CA GLY A 13 2.92 -5.05 5.92
C GLY A 13 2.12 -3.91 5.28
N ILE A 14 1.39 -4.16 4.19
CA ILE A 14 0.47 -3.18 3.58
C ILE A 14 -0.73 -2.96 4.51
N GLU A 15 -1.31 -4.04 5.05
CA GLU A 15 -2.45 -4.00 5.96
C GLU A 15 -2.14 -3.20 7.22
N LEU A 16 -0.99 -3.47 7.85
CA LEU A 16 -0.52 -2.71 9.00
C LEU A 16 -0.27 -1.24 8.66
N GLY A 17 0.47 -0.97 7.59
CA GLY A 17 0.89 0.39 7.23
C GLY A 17 -0.26 1.31 6.82
N ASN A 18 -1.34 0.73 6.27
CA ASN A 18 -2.53 1.46 5.82
C ASN A 18 -3.75 1.26 6.75
N SER A 19 -3.59 0.52 7.85
CA SER A 19 -4.70 0.16 8.76
C SER A 19 -5.89 -0.48 8.04
N LEU A 20 -5.60 -1.41 7.12
CA LEU A 20 -6.61 -2.15 6.36
C LEU A 20 -6.95 -3.47 7.05
N PRO A 21 -8.19 -3.96 6.89
CA PRO A 21 -8.49 -5.37 7.13
C PRO A 21 -7.79 -6.23 6.06
N ASP A 22 -8.01 -7.55 6.14
CA ASP A 22 -7.47 -8.51 5.18
C ASP A 22 -7.77 -8.11 3.72
N ILE A 23 -6.72 -7.95 2.90
CA ILE A 23 -6.84 -7.57 1.49
C ILE A 23 -7.24 -8.78 0.66
N THR A 24 -8.38 -8.69 -0.02
CA THR A 24 -8.91 -9.73 -0.91
C THR A 24 -8.29 -9.66 -2.31
N SER A 25 -8.40 -10.74 -3.09
CA SER A 25 -7.95 -10.74 -4.49
C SER A 25 -8.94 -10.01 -5.43
N ASN A 26 -8.47 -9.63 -6.62
CA ASN A 26 -9.29 -9.00 -7.65
C ASN A 26 -10.48 -9.90 -8.06
N GLU A 27 -10.24 -11.21 -8.16
CA GLU A 27 -11.24 -12.22 -8.48
C GLU A 27 -12.29 -12.38 -7.38
N GLU A 28 -11.85 -12.39 -6.11
CA GLU A 28 -12.72 -12.47 -4.95
C GLU A 28 -13.62 -11.23 -4.83
N ALA A 29 -13.09 -10.05 -5.13
CA ALA A 29 -13.85 -8.80 -5.18
C ALA A 29 -14.92 -8.85 -6.30
N ALA A 30 -14.55 -9.30 -7.50
CA ALA A 30 -15.49 -9.47 -8.62
C ALA A 30 -16.57 -10.52 -8.32
N GLU A 31 -16.19 -11.63 -7.67
CA GLU A 31 -17.14 -12.67 -7.27
C GLU A 31 -18.10 -12.18 -6.19
N SER A 32 -17.63 -11.37 -5.25
CA SER A 32 -18.48 -10.73 -4.24
C SER A 32 -19.53 -9.83 -4.89
N MET A 33 -19.16 -9.12 -5.95
CA MET A 33 -20.08 -8.29 -6.72
C MET A 33 -21.12 -9.14 -7.48
N ARG A 34 -20.72 -10.26 -8.09
CA ARG A 34 -21.66 -11.22 -8.71
C ARG A 34 -22.64 -11.82 -7.70
N ARG A 35 -22.15 -12.24 -6.53
CA ARG A 35 -23.00 -12.76 -5.44
C ARG A 35 -23.98 -11.74 -4.89
N ALA A 36 -23.63 -10.45 -4.93
CA ALA A 36 -24.53 -9.37 -4.57
C ALA A 36 -25.65 -9.13 -5.61
N GLY A 37 -25.64 -9.85 -6.74
CA GLY A 37 -26.69 -9.83 -7.76
C GLY A 37 -26.38 -8.95 -8.99
N PHE A 38 -25.20 -8.35 -9.08
CA PHE A 38 -24.80 -7.59 -10.26
C PHE A 38 -24.56 -8.51 -11.46
N LEU A 39 -25.00 -8.07 -12.63
CA LEU A 39 -24.83 -8.72 -13.93
C LEU A 39 -23.65 -8.09 -14.67
N ASP A 40 -23.12 -8.78 -15.68
CA ASP A 40 -22.08 -8.25 -16.58
C ASP A 40 -20.89 -7.61 -15.83
N VAL A 41 -20.41 -8.29 -14.78
CA VAL A 41 -19.34 -7.78 -13.91
C VAL A 41 -18.00 -7.83 -14.64
N THR A 42 -17.46 -6.65 -14.94
CA THR A 42 -16.11 -6.41 -15.46
C THR A 42 -15.15 -6.13 -14.31
N CYS A 43 -13.97 -6.75 -14.36
CA CYS A 43 -12.88 -6.59 -13.41
C CYS A 43 -11.59 -6.32 -14.18
N GLU A 44 -11.06 -5.10 -14.06
CA GLU A 44 -9.88 -4.63 -14.79
C GLU A 44 -8.88 -3.99 -13.83
N ASP A 45 -7.61 -4.36 -13.94
CA ASP A 45 -6.54 -3.77 -13.15
C ASP A 45 -5.87 -2.63 -13.93
N LEU A 46 -6.33 -1.40 -13.64
CA LEU A 46 -5.86 -0.20 -14.32
C LEU A 46 -4.44 0.20 -13.93
N ALA A 47 -3.85 -0.42 -12.89
CA ALA A 47 -2.46 -0.14 -12.53
C ALA A 47 -1.48 -0.62 -13.61
N LEU A 48 -1.86 -1.64 -14.38
CA LEU A 48 -1.05 -2.23 -15.45
C LEU A 48 -1.00 -1.34 -16.71
N ASP A 49 -1.98 -0.47 -16.90
CA ASP A 49 -2.08 0.40 -18.08
C ASP A 49 -1.34 1.74 -17.93
N THR A 50 -0.63 1.91 -16.81
CA THR A 50 0.08 3.15 -16.51
C THR A 50 1.42 3.25 -17.25
N GLN A 51 1.74 4.43 -17.79
CA GLN A 51 3.02 4.68 -18.48
C GLN A 51 4.22 4.70 -17.52
N VAL A 52 3.97 4.98 -16.25
CA VAL A 52 4.98 5.06 -15.18
C VAL A 52 4.56 4.08 -14.10
N PRO A 53 5.49 3.28 -13.54
CA PRO A 53 5.15 2.35 -12.48
C PRO A 53 4.48 3.06 -11.31
N TRP A 54 3.32 2.57 -10.87
CA TRP A 54 2.54 3.20 -9.80
C TRP A 54 3.32 3.32 -8.47
N TYR A 55 4.30 2.43 -8.26
CA TYR A 55 5.14 2.39 -7.06
C TYR A 55 6.33 3.36 -7.11
N GLU A 56 6.53 4.08 -8.22
CA GLU A 56 7.62 5.05 -8.43
C GLU A 56 7.73 6.12 -7.31
N PRO A 57 6.62 6.62 -6.70
CA PRO A 57 6.70 7.57 -5.59
C PRO A 57 7.33 7.00 -4.31
N PHE A 58 7.27 5.68 -4.12
CA PHE A 58 7.81 4.98 -2.96
C PHE A 58 9.24 4.47 -3.19
N GLN A 59 9.69 4.49 -4.45
CA GLN A 59 11.03 4.07 -4.81
C GLN A 59 12.10 4.97 -4.19
N PRO A 60 13.16 4.39 -3.57
CA PRO A 60 14.29 5.14 -3.06
C PRO A 60 14.96 6.00 -4.14
N LYS A 61 14.92 7.33 -3.98
CA LYS A 61 15.56 8.28 -4.89
C LYS A 61 16.53 9.19 -4.16
N TYR A 62 17.76 9.28 -4.67
CA TYR A 62 18.83 10.14 -4.12
C TYR A 62 18.72 11.59 -4.64
N THR A 63 17.52 12.15 -4.56
CA THR A 63 17.23 13.57 -4.84
C THR A 63 16.73 14.24 -3.57
N LEU A 64 16.75 15.58 -3.50
CA LEU A 64 16.28 16.30 -2.31
C LEU A 64 14.84 15.92 -1.90
N LYS A 65 13.95 15.74 -2.89
CA LYS A 65 12.56 15.32 -2.65
C LYS A 65 12.43 13.82 -2.35
N GLY A 66 13.31 13.01 -2.93
CA GLY A 66 13.32 11.56 -2.79
C GLY A 66 13.98 11.06 -1.52
N PHE A 67 14.83 11.85 -0.87
CA PHE A 67 15.65 11.43 0.26
C PHE A 67 14.86 10.70 1.36
N LYS A 68 13.63 11.16 1.66
CA LYS A 68 12.74 10.55 2.66
C LYS A 68 12.37 9.08 2.40
N THR A 69 12.47 8.61 1.17
CA THR A 69 12.21 7.21 0.77
C THR A 69 13.45 6.33 0.83
N THR A 70 14.64 6.93 0.96
CA THR A 70 15.89 6.17 1.07
C THR A 70 16.04 5.56 2.46
N PRO A 71 16.75 4.43 2.63
CA PRO A 71 16.96 3.83 3.95
C PRO A 71 17.57 4.78 4.98
N ILE A 72 18.47 5.67 4.54
CA ILE A 72 19.10 6.69 5.39
C ILE A 72 18.09 7.78 5.76
N GLY A 73 17.33 8.28 4.79
CA GLY A 73 16.32 9.31 5.05
C GLY A 73 15.17 8.81 5.92
N ILE A 74 14.76 7.55 5.78
CA ILE A 74 13.80 6.89 6.68
C ILE A 74 14.35 6.87 8.11
N LYS A 75 15.60 6.43 8.31
CA LYS A 75 16.22 6.44 9.65
C LYS A 75 16.29 7.84 10.26
N LEU A 76 16.67 8.84 9.46
CA LEU A 76 16.79 10.22 9.93
C LEU A 76 15.42 10.83 10.27
N THR A 77 14.42 10.62 9.42
CA THR A 77 13.05 11.12 9.66
C THR A 77 12.41 10.43 10.86
N ASN A 78 12.59 9.11 11.02
CA ASN A 78 12.15 8.39 12.22
C ASN A 78 12.77 8.97 13.50
N LEU A 79 14.08 9.22 13.48
CA LEU A 79 14.77 9.83 14.62
C LEU A 79 14.23 11.24 14.90
N ALA A 80 14.07 12.07 13.87
CA ALA A 80 13.55 13.42 14.00
C ALA A 80 12.14 13.43 14.61
N VAL A 81 11.23 12.59 14.13
CA VAL A 81 9.86 12.49 14.66
C VAL A 81 9.86 12.01 16.11
N ARG A 82 10.66 11.01 16.45
CA ARG A 82 10.83 10.54 17.84
C ARG A 82 11.36 11.65 18.76
N THR A 83 12.33 12.43 18.30
CA THR A 83 12.86 13.57 19.06
C THR A 83 11.80 14.64 19.26
N MET A 84 11.03 14.98 18.22
CA MET A 84 9.95 15.97 18.32
C MET A 84 8.86 15.53 19.31
N GLU A 85 8.50 14.25 19.31
CA GLU A 85 7.56 13.70 20.29
C GLU A 85 8.13 13.73 21.71
N ALA A 86 9.40 13.34 21.89
CA ALA A 86 10.06 13.33 23.19
C ALA A 86 10.14 14.72 23.84
N ILE A 87 10.38 15.77 23.06
CA ILE A 87 10.37 17.16 23.55
C ILE A 87 8.96 17.79 23.59
N ARG A 88 7.91 16.99 23.33
CA ARG A 88 6.49 17.41 23.28
C ARG A 88 6.18 18.48 22.23
N LEU A 89 7.01 18.58 21.19
CA LEU A 89 6.71 19.39 20.01
C LEU A 89 5.68 18.67 19.11
N ALA A 90 5.75 17.35 19.05
CA ALA A 90 4.75 16.50 18.39
C ALA A 90 3.82 15.82 19.42
N PRO A 91 2.54 15.58 19.08
CA PRO A 91 1.62 14.82 19.93
C PRO A 91 2.12 13.40 20.24
N PRO A 92 1.71 12.81 21.39
CA PRO A 92 2.02 11.42 21.68
C PRO A 92 1.44 10.49 20.59
N GLY A 93 2.20 9.47 20.21
CA GLY A 93 1.86 8.51 19.15
C GLY A 93 2.32 8.92 17.74
N THR A 94 2.89 10.12 17.56
CA THR A 94 3.33 10.58 16.22
C THR A 94 4.44 9.70 15.66
N ALA A 95 5.41 9.28 16.47
CA ALA A 95 6.50 8.42 16.03
C ALA A 95 6.04 7.00 15.68
N GLU A 96 5.03 6.49 16.38
CA GLU A 96 4.42 5.19 16.06
C GLU A 96 3.66 5.25 14.73
N MET A 97 2.82 6.27 14.56
CA MET A 97 2.10 6.52 13.31
C MET A 97 3.06 6.68 12.12
N HIS A 98 4.13 7.47 12.28
CA HIS A 98 5.16 7.63 11.27
C HIS A 98 5.89 6.31 10.95
N SER A 99 6.16 5.48 11.97
CA SER A 99 6.79 4.16 11.77
C SER A 99 5.88 3.23 10.95
N ASN A 100 4.57 3.24 11.20
CA ASN A 100 3.60 2.46 10.42
C ASN A 100 3.52 2.94 8.97
N LEU A 101 3.53 4.26 8.74
CA LEU A 101 3.57 4.83 7.39
C LEU A 101 4.85 4.45 6.63
N VAL A 102 5.99 4.38 7.32
CA VAL A 102 7.25 3.90 6.74
C VAL A 102 7.14 2.44 6.33
N VAL A 103 6.57 1.58 7.19
CA VAL A 103 6.33 0.16 6.85
C VAL A 103 5.44 0.08 5.61
N GLY A 104 4.32 0.80 5.60
CA GLY A 104 3.40 0.85 4.46
C GLY A 104 4.05 1.32 3.16
N GLY A 105 4.87 2.37 3.21
CA GLY A 105 5.57 2.86 2.03
C GLY A 105 6.58 1.85 1.46
N VAL A 106 7.34 1.18 2.34
CA VAL A 106 8.31 0.16 1.94
C VAL A 106 7.60 -1.08 1.38
N THR A 107 6.53 -1.54 2.01
CA THR A 107 5.77 -2.72 1.56
C THR A 107 5.02 -2.47 0.27
N LEU A 108 4.47 -1.27 0.07
CA LEU A 108 3.89 -0.84 -1.22
C LEU A 108 4.93 -0.79 -2.35
N TYR A 109 6.14 -0.32 -2.06
CA TYR A 109 7.21 -0.34 -3.06
C TYR A 109 7.56 -1.78 -3.48
N HIS A 110 7.77 -2.67 -2.50
CA HIS A 110 8.12 -4.07 -2.78
C HIS A 110 6.98 -4.84 -3.43
N SER A 111 5.73 -4.60 -3.01
CA SER A 111 4.57 -5.27 -3.60
C SER A 111 4.35 -4.89 -5.05
N GLY A 112 4.56 -3.62 -5.41
CA GLY A 112 4.50 -3.16 -6.79
C GLY A 112 5.64 -3.69 -7.65
N MET A 113 6.86 -3.70 -7.12
CA MET A 113 8.03 -4.28 -7.81
C MET A 113 7.87 -5.78 -8.08
N GLU A 114 7.24 -6.52 -7.16
CA GLU A 114 7.02 -7.97 -7.25
C GLU A 114 5.70 -8.34 -7.93
N GLY A 115 4.86 -7.36 -8.30
CA GLY A 115 3.56 -7.61 -8.92
C GLY A 115 2.56 -8.33 -8.00
N ILE A 116 2.69 -8.16 -6.69
CA ILE A 116 1.86 -8.82 -5.67
C ILE A 116 0.56 -8.04 -5.43
N PHE A 117 0.63 -6.71 -5.56
CA PHE A 117 -0.46 -5.80 -5.24
C PHE A 117 -0.54 -4.70 -6.30
N THR A 118 -1.76 -4.23 -6.56
CA THR A 118 -2.04 -3.06 -7.38
C THR A 118 -3.08 -2.18 -6.70
N PRO A 119 -2.93 -0.84 -6.72
CA PRO A 119 -3.84 0.05 -6.01
C PRO A 119 -5.08 0.47 -6.82
N MET A 120 -5.24 0.01 -8.07
CA MET A 120 -6.24 0.54 -9.01
C MET A 120 -7.06 -0.56 -9.68
N LEU A 121 -7.97 -1.14 -8.92
CA LEU A 121 -8.95 -2.09 -9.44
C LEU A 121 -10.23 -1.38 -9.90
N LEU A 122 -10.60 -1.55 -11.18
CA LEU A 122 -11.90 -1.15 -11.71
C LEU A 122 -12.86 -2.34 -11.63
N LEU A 123 -13.93 -2.19 -10.85
CA LEU A 123 -15.08 -3.10 -10.83
C LEU A 123 -16.30 -2.36 -11.38
N CYS A 124 -16.85 -2.87 -12.47
CA CYS A 124 -18.07 -2.34 -13.08
C CYS A 124 -19.07 -3.46 -13.25
N GLY A 125 -20.35 -3.21 -13.01
CA GLY A 125 -21.37 -4.21 -13.27
C GLY A 125 -22.75 -3.58 -13.31
N ARG A 126 -23.67 -4.27 -13.98
CA ARG A 126 -25.02 -3.81 -14.26
C ARG A 126 -25.96 -4.29 -13.17
N LYS A 127 -26.72 -3.36 -12.57
CA LYS A 127 -27.78 -3.72 -11.62
C LYS A 127 -28.87 -4.54 -12.34
N PRO A 128 -29.36 -5.65 -11.75
CA PRO A 128 -30.52 -6.35 -12.27
C PRO A 128 -31.76 -5.45 -12.13
N LEU A 129 -32.62 -5.45 -13.16
CA LEU A 129 -33.88 -4.69 -13.16
C LEU A 129 -34.83 -5.19 -12.06
#